data_AF-A0A0F9KL23-F1
#
_entry.id   AF-A0A0F9KL23-F1
#
_cell.length_a   1.000
_cell.length_b   1.000
_cell.length_c   1.000
_cell.angle_alpha   90.00
_cell.angle_beta   90.00
_cell.angle_gamma   90.00
#
_symmetry.space_group_name_H-M   'P 1'
#
loop_
_entity.id
_entity.type
_entity.pdbx_description
1 polymer ?
#
loop_
_entity_poly.entity_id
_entity_poly.type
_entity_poly.pdbx_seq_one_letter_code
_entity_poly.pdbx_strand_id
1 'polypeptide(L)'
;MTEITKPGVYDMPSEEYHADPAPEPSLSSSIAKVLLNKTPRHAWLGHPRLNPGYVAEDNKKYDVGSAAHALLLEGKNAVEIIDAKNFQTNAAKEARDAAYAAGKIPLLPNQAADV
;
A
#
# COMPACT_ATOMS: atom_id res chain seq x y z
N MET A 1 -10.63 14.78 -1.14
CA MET A 1 -10.20 14.02 -2.32
C MET A 1 -10.13 15.00 -3.47
N THR A 2 -8.92 15.24 -3.93
CA THR A 2 -8.54 16.24 -4.91
C THR A 2 -8.72 15.60 -6.27
N GLU A 3 -9.76 16.01 -6.99
CA GLU A 3 -10.01 15.49 -8.33
C GLU A 3 -8.97 16.04 -9.32
N ILE A 4 -8.31 15.14 -10.05
CA ILE A 4 -7.29 15.51 -11.05
C ILE A 4 -7.97 15.68 -12.41
N THR A 5 -8.21 16.93 -12.80
CA THR A 5 -8.97 17.27 -14.02
C THR A 5 -8.10 17.69 -15.21
N LYS A 6 -6.80 17.86 -15.02
CA LYS A 6 -5.85 18.32 -16.06
C LYS A 6 -4.61 17.43 -16.09
N PRO A 7 -3.94 17.30 -17.25
CA PRO A 7 -2.63 16.65 -17.31
C PRO A 7 -1.58 17.41 -16.48
N GLY A 8 -0.73 16.68 -15.77
CA GLY A 8 0.32 17.28 -14.95
C GLY A 8 1.03 16.27 -14.06
N VAL A 9 2.00 16.76 -13.28
CA VAL A 9 2.65 16.02 -12.20
C VAL A 9 2.13 16.60 -10.89
N TYR A 10 1.59 15.73 -10.04
CA TYR A 10 0.95 16.11 -8.78
C TYR A 10 1.69 15.47 -7.62
N ASP A 11 2.00 16.26 -6.61
CA ASP A 11 2.41 15.73 -5.31
C ASP A 11 1.15 15.38 -4.52
N MET A 12 1.02 14.10 -4.15
CA MET A 12 -0.17 13.61 -3.46
C MET A 12 0.12 12.42 -2.56
N PRO A 13 -0.63 12.25 -1.45
CA PRO A 13 -0.54 11.07 -0.62
C PRO A 13 -0.84 9.78 -1.40
N SER A 14 -0.10 8.72 -1.10
CA SER A 14 -0.28 7.40 -1.73
C SER A 14 -1.72 6.87 -1.61
N GLU A 15 -2.35 7.04 -0.44
CA GLU A 15 -3.74 6.64 -0.22
C GLU A 15 -4.71 7.35 -1.18
N GLU A 16 -4.53 8.66 -1.38
CA GLU A 16 -5.36 9.45 -2.28
C GLU A 16 -5.11 9.07 -3.75
N TYR A 17 -3.87 8.77 -4.12
CA TYR A 17 -3.52 8.26 -5.44
C TYR A 17 -4.19 6.92 -5.73
N HIS A 18 -4.12 5.99 -4.78
CA HIS A 18 -4.68 4.64 -4.94
C HIS A 18 -6.20 4.59 -4.87
N ALA A 19 -6.84 5.61 -4.29
CA ALA A 19 -8.28 5.73 -4.25
C ALA A 19 -8.90 6.29 -5.56
N ASP A 20 -8.06 6.48 -6.60
CA ASP A 20 -8.43 6.84 -7.97
C ASP A 20 -9.04 8.26 -8.10
N PRO A 21 -8.19 9.31 -8.05
CA PRO A 21 -8.61 10.71 -8.04
C PRO A 21 -9.01 11.27 -9.41
N ALA A 22 -9.04 10.43 -10.46
CA ALA A 22 -9.45 10.87 -11.79
C ALA A 22 -10.92 11.30 -11.84
N PRO A 23 -11.40 12.03 -12.87
CA PRO A 23 -12.81 12.44 -12.94
C PRO A 23 -13.74 11.22 -13.06
N GLU A 24 -13.33 10.26 -13.91
CA GLU A 24 -13.99 8.98 -14.11
C GLU A 24 -13.08 7.83 -13.63
N PRO A 25 -13.63 6.65 -13.30
CA PRO A 25 -12.84 5.48 -12.93
C PRO A 25 -11.70 5.22 -13.92
N SER A 26 -10.45 5.30 -13.45
CA SER A 26 -9.29 5.30 -14.33
C SER A 26 -8.71 3.91 -14.58
N LEU A 27 -8.05 3.76 -15.74
CA LEU A 27 -7.29 2.55 -16.04
C LEU A 27 -5.87 2.64 -15.46
N SER A 28 -5.71 2.27 -14.19
CA SER A 28 -4.38 2.17 -13.58
C SER A 28 -3.57 0.99 -14.16
N SER A 29 -2.24 1.05 -14.02
CA SER A 29 -1.36 -0.04 -14.50
C SER A 29 -1.68 -1.39 -13.86
N SER A 30 -2.08 -1.41 -12.60
CA SER A 30 -2.45 -2.64 -11.88
C SER A 30 -3.75 -3.22 -12.43
N ILE A 31 -4.76 -2.39 -12.67
CA ILE A 31 -6.03 -2.82 -13.27
C ILE A 31 -5.83 -3.29 -14.72
N ALA A 32 -5.03 -2.58 -15.51
CA ALA A 32 -4.68 -3.00 -16.87
C ALA A 32 -4.02 -4.38 -16.89
N LYS A 33 -3.07 -4.66 -15.98
CA LYS A 33 -2.46 -5.99 -15.83
C LYS A 33 -3.49 -7.06 -15.48
N VAL A 34 -4.44 -6.77 -14.59
CA VAL A 34 -5.52 -7.72 -14.23
C VAL A 34 -6.43 -8.00 -15.42
N LEU A 35 -6.81 -6.98 -16.19
CA LEU A 35 -7.60 -7.13 -17.42
C LEU A 35 -6.90 -8.03 -18.44
N LEU A 36 -5.60 -7.84 -18.65
CA LEU A 36 -4.82 -8.59 -19.62
C LEU A 36 -4.56 -10.05 -19.21
N ASN A 37 -4.37 -10.30 -17.91
CA ASN A 37 -3.96 -11.63 -17.42
C ASN A 37 -5.11 -12.45 -16.82
N LYS A 38 -6.27 -11.86 -16.58
CA LYS A 38 -7.42 -12.52 -15.95
C LYS A 38 -8.71 -12.25 -16.72
N THR A 39 -9.72 -11.69 -16.07
CA THR A 39 -11.02 -11.40 -16.68
C THR A 39 -11.50 -10.01 -16.28
N PRO A 40 -12.41 -9.38 -17.06
CA PRO A 40 -13.01 -8.11 -16.71
C PRO A 40 -13.64 -8.07 -15.30
N ARG A 41 -14.22 -9.20 -14.86
CA ARG A 41 -14.79 -9.30 -13.51
C ARG A 41 -13.73 -9.19 -12.41
N HIS A 42 -12.53 -9.74 -12.61
CA HIS A 42 -11.44 -9.57 -11.65
C HIS A 42 -10.96 -8.12 -11.57
N ALA A 43 -10.89 -7.44 -12.71
CA ALA A 43 -10.55 -6.02 -12.76
C ALA A 43 -11.61 -5.16 -12.07
N TRP A 44 -12.89 -5.44 -12.31
CA TRP A 44 -14.00 -4.78 -11.61
C TRP A 44 -13.91 -4.97 -10.10
N LEU A 45 -13.70 -6.22 -9.63
CA LEU A 45 -13.60 -6.53 -8.20
C LEU A 45 -12.46 -5.77 -7.51
N GLY A 46 -11.33 -5.60 -8.18
CA GLY A 46 -10.12 -4.95 -7.65
C GLY A 46 -10.05 -3.44 -7.86
N HIS A 47 -11.06 -2.81 -8.47
CA HIS A 47 -11.03 -1.38 -8.77
C HIS A 47 -11.75 -0.57 -7.68
N PRO A 48 -11.11 0.44 -7.07
CA PRO A 48 -11.64 1.17 -5.90
C PRO A 48 -12.96 1.90 -6.15
N ARG A 49 -13.16 2.43 -7.38
CA ARG A 49 -14.38 3.17 -7.77
C ARG A 49 -15.42 2.40 -8.59
N LEU A 50 -15.11 1.22 -9.15
CA LEU A 50 -16.06 0.47 -9.97
C LEU A 50 -16.89 -0.51 -9.13
N ASN A 51 -16.29 -1.11 -8.11
CA ASN A 51 -16.94 -2.07 -7.22
C ASN A 51 -17.24 -1.41 -5.87
N PRO A 52 -18.51 -1.18 -5.50
CA PRO A 52 -18.88 -0.65 -4.19
C PRO A 52 -18.45 -1.54 -3.01
N GLY A 53 -18.22 -2.84 -3.26
CA GLY A 53 -17.69 -3.79 -2.29
C GLY A 53 -16.17 -3.96 -2.38
N TYR A 54 -15.43 -3.00 -2.95
CA TYR A 54 -13.98 -3.04 -2.96
C TYR A 54 -13.43 -3.02 -1.53
N VAL A 55 -12.47 -3.90 -1.27
CA VAL A 55 -11.71 -3.94 -0.03
C VAL A 55 -10.24 -3.82 -0.42
N ALA A 56 -9.55 -2.84 0.13
CA ALA A 56 -8.12 -2.68 -0.10
C ALA A 56 -7.37 -3.93 0.37
N GLU A 57 -6.52 -4.49 -0.48
CA GLU A 57 -5.62 -5.57 -0.07
C GLU A 57 -4.49 -4.97 0.77
N ASP A 58 -4.60 -5.09 2.08
CA ASP A 58 -3.47 -4.85 2.97
C ASP A 58 -2.60 -6.12 3.04
N ASN A 59 -1.56 -6.16 2.20
CA ASN A 59 -0.66 -7.30 2.10
C ASN A 59 0.75 -6.95 2.57
N LYS A 60 1.12 -7.55 3.70
CA LYS A 60 2.42 -7.41 4.39
C LYS A 60 3.65 -7.65 3.52
N LYS A 61 3.50 -8.37 2.40
CA LYS A 61 4.60 -8.54 1.43
C LYS A 61 5.09 -7.22 0.82
N TYR A 62 4.28 -6.16 0.89
CA TYR A 62 4.63 -4.85 0.39
C TYR A 62 5.36 -3.97 1.41
N ASP A 63 5.44 -4.38 2.68
CA ASP A 63 5.97 -3.55 3.77
C ASP A 63 7.42 -3.12 3.55
N VAL A 64 8.28 -4.02 3.07
CA VAL A 64 9.69 -3.70 2.74
C VAL A 64 9.77 -2.63 1.65
N GLY A 65 8.97 -2.78 0.59
CA GLY A 65 8.92 -1.79 -0.49
C GLY A 65 8.36 -0.44 -0.05
N SER A 66 7.30 -0.45 0.77
CA SER A 66 6.72 0.75 1.38
C SER A 66 7.71 1.45 2.32
N ALA A 67 8.49 0.69 3.10
CA ALA A 67 9.53 1.21 3.98
C ALA A 67 10.66 1.87 3.18
N ALA A 68 11.16 1.20 2.13
CA ALA A 68 12.18 1.76 1.24
C ALA A 68 11.67 3.04 0.56
N HIS A 69 10.43 3.05 0.09
CA HIS A 69 9.82 4.23 -0.52
C HIS A 69 9.73 5.40 0.48
N ALA A 70 9.23 5.14 1.69
CA ALA A 70 9.06 6.16 2.73
C ALA A 70 10.41 6.75 3.18
N LEU A 71 11.43 5.92 3.35
CA LEU A 71 12.77 6.37 3.76
C LEU A 71 13.50 7.12 2.63
N LEU A 72 13.48 6.58 1.41
CA LEU A 72 14.31 7.08 0.31
C LEU A 72 13.68 8.27 -0.43
N LEU A 73 12.38 8.21 -0.75
CA LEU A 73 11.73 9.25 -1.57
C LEU A 73 10.94 10.24 -0.74
N GLU A 74 10.35 9.81 0.38
CA GLU A 74 9.53 10.69 1.23
C GLU A 74 10.30 11.26 2.44
N GLY A 75 11.49 10.73 2.76
CA GLY A 75 12.28 11.13 3.93
C GLY A 75 11.59 10.90 5.28
N LYS A 76 10.59 10.02 5.34
CA LYS A 76 9.81 9.74 6.55
C LYS A 76 10.42 8.60 7.33
N ASN A 77 10.64 8.81 8.62
CA ASN A 77 11.00 7.74 9.55
C ASN A 77 9.75 6.92 9.94
N ALA A 78 9.23 6.16 8.99
CA ALA A 78 8.01 5.38 9.14
C ALA A 78 8.26 3.94 9.58
N VAL A 79 9.52 3.51 9.76
CA VAL A 79 9.87 2.11 10.02
C VAL A 79 10.01 1.85 11.52
N GLU A 80 9.40 0.76 11.99
CA GLU A 80 9.63 0.23 13.34
C GLU A 80 10.25 -1.17 13.24
N ILE A 81 11.48 -1.31 13.75
CA ILE A 81 12.15 -2.61 13.79
C ILE A 81 11.70 -3.36 15.04
N ILE A 82 11.06 -4.50 14.84
CA ILE A 82 10.61 -5.37 15.92
C ILE A 82 11.66 -6.44 16.13
N ASP A 83 12.29 -6.46 17.30
CA ASP A 83 13.31 -7.44 17.66
C ASP A 83 12.70 -8.83 17.89
N ALA A 84 12.41 -9.51 16.79
CA ALA A 84 11.88 -10.86 16.75
C ALA A 84 12.41 -11.59 15.51
N LYS A 85 12.50 -12.93 15.58
CA LYS A 85 12.85 -13.74 14.41
C LYS A 85 11.69 -13.85 13.42
N ASN A 86 10.46 -13.85 13.92
CA ASN A 86 9.24 -13.93 13.13
C ASN A 86 8.02 -13.41 13.94
N PHE A 87 6.90 -13.14 13.26
CA PHE A 87 5.65 -12.71 13.89
C PHE A 87 4.76 -13.87 14.38
N GLN A 88 5.36 -14.94 14.93
CA GLN A 88 4.59 -16.10 15.40
C GLN A 88 4.25 -16.04 16.89
N THR A 89 5.11 -15.43 17.70
CA THR A 89 4.87 -15.26 19.14
C THR A 89 3.83 -14.19 19.39
N ASN A 90 3.10 -14.27 20.51
CA ASN A 90 2.09 -13.28 20.87
C ASN A 90 2.72 -11.89 21.02
N ALA A 91 3.86 -11.80 21.72
CA ALA A 91 4.61 -10.56 21.88
C ALA A 91 5.00 -9.92 20.53
N ALA A 92 5.48 -10.71 19.56
CA ALA A 92 5.85 -10.17 18.24
C ALA A 92 4.63 -9.71 17.44
N LYS A 93 3.49 -10.40 17.55
CA LYS A 93 2.23 -9.98 16.91
C LYS A 93 1.69 -8.71 17.52
N GLU A 94 1.68 -8.61 18.85
CA GLU A 94 1.24 -7.42 19.58
C GLU A 94 2.10 -6.20 19.22
N ALA A 95 3.43 -6.36 19.18
CA ALA A 95 4.33 -5.29 18.75
C ALA A 95 4.06 -4.85 17.30
N ARG A 96 3.81 -5.80 16.39
CA ARG A 96 3.48 -5.52 14.99
C ARG A 96 2.18 -4.74 14.88
N ASP A 97 1.15 -5.20 15.56
CA ASP A 97 -0.18 -4.60 15.48
C ASP A 97 -0.18 -3.21 16.15
N ALA A 98 0.61 -3.01 17.20
CA ALA A 98 0.85 -1.70 17.80
C ALA A 98 1.59 -0.74 16.84
N ALA A 99 2.59 -1.22 16.10
CA ALA A 99 3.30 -0.41 15.11
C ALA A 99 2.37 0.06 13.98
N TYR A 100 1.55 -0.84 13.42
CA TYR A 100 0.54 -0.45 12.43
C TYR A 100 -0.48 0.54 13.01
N ALA A 101 -0.95 0.33 14.24
CA ALA A 101 -1.87 1.25 14.91
C ALA A 101 -1.25 2.64 15.15
N ALA A 102 0.08 2.73 15.27
CA ALA A 102 0.83 3.98 15.35
C ALA A 102 1.16 4.59 13.96
N GLY A 103 0.68 3.99 12.86
CA GLY A 103 0.94 4.44 11.50
C GLY A 103 2.36 4.16 11.01
N LYS A 104 3.05 3.19 11.61
CA LYS A 104 4.39 2.76 11.22
C LYS A 104 4.36 1.45 10.45
N ILE A 105 5.47 1.15 9.79
CA ILE A 105 5.72 -0.05 9.00
C ILE A 105 6.60 -0.98 9.84
N PRO A 106 6.04 -2.05 10.44
CA PRO A 106 6.79 -3.01 11.24
C PRO A 106 7.66 -3.90 10.36
N LEU A 107 8.97 -3.91 10.61
CA LEU A 107 9.91 -4.82 9.95
C LEU A 107 10.64 -5.69 10.97
N LEU A 108 10.87 -6.95 10.60
CA LEU A 108 11.81 -7.81 11.33
C LEU A 108 13.25 -7.40 11.00
N PRO A 109 14.25 -7.74 11.83
CA PRO A 109 15.64 -7.31 11.61
C PRO A 109 16.21 -7.79 10.27
N ASN A 110 15.80 -8.98 9.82
CA ASN A 110 16.20 -9.49 8.50
C ASN A 110 15.55 -8.72 7.35
N GLN A 111 14.30 -8.26 7.51
CA GLN A 111 13.60 -7.46 6.50
C GLN A 111 14.13 -6.03 6.45
N ALA A 112 14.52 -5.47 7.59
CA ALA A 112 15.13 -4.15 7.67
C ALA A 112 16.51 -4.10 6.96
N ALA A 113 17.20 -5.23 6.84
CA ALA A 113 18.44 -5.33 6.07
C ALA A 113 18.22 -5.30 4.54
N ASP A 114 16.99 -5.52 4.08
CA ASP A 114 16.62 -5.47 2.65
C ASP A 114 16.12 -4.07 2.20
N VAL A 115 16.07 -3.11 3.12
CA VAL A 115 15.65 -1.71 2.91
C VAL A 115 16.86 -0.80 2.75
#